data_AF-A0A1J0EF01-F1
#
_entry.id   AF-A0A1J0EF01-F1
#
_cell.length_a   1.000
_cell.length_b   1.000
_cell.length_c   1.000
_cell.angle_alpha   90.00
_cell.angle_beta   90.00
_cell.angle_gamma   90.00
#
_symmetry.space_group_name_H-M   'P 1'
#
loop_
_entity.id
_entity.type
_entity.pdbx_description
1 polymer ?
#
loop_
_entity_poly.entity_id
_entity_poly.type
_entity_poly.pdbx_seq_one_letter_code
_entity_poly.pdbx_strand_id
1 'polypeptide(L)'
;MKKVLDHALELLKDDQLLRFYNLQSGSQADIAKMLGVVRSVAQTRYRATLPAIEQLTLTDDDGFSHENPGDLIALLFETVVRINGNVDLWYTPGAGGAEGEINTTLNNFTHGPSSMGGSPTEGVKATKYSEALQQLIHIVKNRRPF
;
A
#
# COMPACT_ATOMS: atom_id res chain seq x y z
N MET A 1 -17.81 -8.49 3.08
CA MET A 1 -16.35 -8.41 2.83
C MET A 1 -16.05 -8.09 1.38
N LYS A 2 -15.49 -6.91 1.11
CA LYS A 2 -15.06 -6.45 -0.23
C LYS A 2 -13.72 -7.08 -0.61
N LYS A 3 -13.52 -7.44 -1.88
CA LYS A 3 -12.23 -7.94 -2.38
C LYS A 3 -11.22 -6.80 -2.50
N VAL A 4 -9.95 -7.08 -2.22
CA VAL A 4 -8.87 -6.09 -2.36
C VAL A 4 -8.73 -5.61 -3.80
N LEU A 5 -8.87 -6.51 -4.78
CA LEU A 5 -8.82 -6.15 -6.20
C LEU A 5 -9.95 -5.20 -6.61
N ASP A 6 -11.17 -5.45 -6.14
CA ASP A 6 -12.33 -4.58 -6.41
C ASP A 6 -12.13 -3.19 -5.77
N HIS A 7 -11.57 -3.15 -4.56
CA HIS A 7 -11.21 -1.89 -3.90
C HIS A 7 -10.18 -1.08 -4.67
N ALA A 8 -9.12 -1.72 -5.16
CA ALA A 8 -8.09 -1.06 -5.96
C ALA A 8 -8.65 -0.57 -7.31
N LEU A 9 -9.53 -1.35 -7.94
CA LEU A 9 -10.23 -0.96 -9.17
C LEU A 9 -11.10 0.27 -8.97
N GLU A 10 -11.85 0.35 -7.87
CA GLU A 10 -12.66 1.52 -7.56
C GLU A 10 -11.81 2.76 -7.24
N LEU A 11 -10.73 2.59 -6.47
CA LEU A 11 -9.78 3.66 -6.16
C LEU A 11 -9.23 4.29 -7.43
N LEU A 12 -8.81 3.47 -8.39
CA LEU A 12 -8.21 3.93 -9.64
C LEU A 12 -9.25 4.38 -10.69
N LYS A 13 -10.55 4.40 -10.38
CA LYS A 13 -11.54 5.13 -11.19
C LYS A 13 -11.61 6.62 -10.84
N ASP A 14 -10.96 7.04 -9.76
CA ASP A 14 -10.83 8.46 -9.42
C ASP A 14 -9.86 9.15 -10.40
N ASP A 15 -10.39 10.03 -11.23
CA ASP A 15 -9.67 10.80 -12.27
C ASP A 15 -8.46 11.57 -11.73
N GLN A 16 -8.43 11.91 -10.43
CA GLN A 16 -7.28 12.57 -9.84
C GLN A 16 -6.10 11.63 -9.63
N LEU A 17 -6.37 10.36 -9.30
CA LEU A 17 -5.33 9.35 -9.13
C LEU A 17 -4.84 8.87 -10.49
N LEU A 18 -5.73 8.65 -11.46
CA LEU A 18 -5.37 8.22 -12.82
C LEU A 18 -4.31 9.09 -13.50
N ARG A 19 -4.26 10.39 -13.22
CA ARG A 19 -3.28 11.33 -13.83
C ARG A 19 -1.82 11.02 -13.49
N PHE A 20 -1.58 10.34 -12.37
CA PHE A 20 -0.24 9.93 -11.93
C PHE A 20 0.05 8.46 -12.28
N TYR A 21 -0.86 7.83 -13.01
CA TYR A 21 -0.81 6.43 -13.40
C TYR A 21 -0.83 6.31 -14.92
N ASN A 22 0.35 6.22 -15.52
CA ASN A 22 0.46 5.91 -16.95
C ASN A 22 0.37 4.39 -17.18
N LEU A 23 -0.67 3.75 -16.64
CA LEU A 23 -0.99 2.37 -17.01
C LEU A 23 -1.49 2.41 -18.46
N GLN A 24 -0.76 1.81 -19.40
CA GLN A 24 -1.16 1.73 -20.83
C GLN A 24 -2.60 1.21 -21.06
N SER A 25 -3.25 0.60 -20.06
CA SER A 25 -4.64 0.16 -20.16
C SER A 25 -5.54 0.44 -18.93
N GLY A 26 -4.97 0.74 -17.75
CA GLY A 26 -5.73 0.74 -16.49
C GLY A 26 -6.45 -0.59 -16.20
N SER A 27 -6.06 -1.68 -16.84
CA SER A 27 -6.80 -2.93 -16.80
C SER A 27 -6.74 -3.59 -15.43
N GLN A 28 -7.76 -4.40 -15.13
CA GLN A 28 -7.78 -5.26 -13.93
C GLN A 28 -6.53 -6.15 -13.83
N ALA A 29 -5.99 -6.61 -14.96
CA ALA A 29 -4.78 -7.43 -14.97
C ALA A 29 -3.54 -6.66 -14.50
N ASP A 30 -3.41 -5.39 -14.90
CA ASP A 30 -2.28 -4.57 -14.47
C ASP A 30 -2.39 -4.18 -12.99
N ILE A 31 -3.59 -3.85 -12.53
CA ILE A 31 -3.86 -3.57 -11.10
C ILE A 31 -3.57 -4.82 -10.25
N ALA A 32 -3.97 -6.00 -10.72
CA ALA A 32 -3.65 -7.26 -10.05
C ALA A 32 -2.13 -7.51 -9.95
N LYS A 33 -1.36 -7.19 -11.01
CA LYS A 33 0.12 -7.27 -10.95
C LYS A 33 0.69 -6.32 -9.90
N MET A 34 0.22 -5.08 -9.84
CA MET A 34 0.68 -4.09 -8.86
C MET A 34 0.39 -4.54 -7.42
N LEU A 35 -0.82 -5.02 -7.15
CA LEU A 35 -1.17 -5.64 -5.87
C LEU A 35 -0.29 -6.86 -5.58
N GLY A 36 0.07 -7.63 -6.61
CA GLY A 36 1.04 -8.72 -6.54
C GLY A 36 2.42 -8.28 -6.07
N VAL A 37 2.91 -7.12 -6.53
CA VAL A 37 4.16 -6.51 -6.05
C VAL A 37 4.04 -6.17 -4.56
N VAL A 38 2.96 -5.49 -4.16
CA VAL A 38 2.72 -5.13 -2.74
C VAL A 38 2.70 -6.36 -1.85
N ARG A 39 1.97 -7.40 -2.26
CA ARG A 39 1.92 -8.69 -1.58
C ARG A 39 3.31 -9.33 -1.47
N SER A 40 4.08 -9.32 -2.55
CA SER A 40 5.43 -9.92 -2.58
C SER A 40 6.38 -9.24 -1.60
N VAL A 41 6.37 -7.91 -1.54
CA VAL A 41 7.16 -7.14 -0.58
C VAL A 41 6.74 -7.45 0.86
N ALA A 42 5.43 -7.43 1.15
CA ALA A 42 4.90 -7.76 2.48
C ALA A 42 5.27 -9.19 2.91
N GLN A 43 5.05 -10.18 2.04
CA GLN A 43 5.41 -11.57 2.28
C GLN A 43 6.90 -11.73 2.62
N THR A 44 7.78 -11.04 1.88
CA THR A 44 9.22 -11.05 2.13
C THR A 44 9.56 -10.45 3.48
N ARG A 45 8.97 -9.29 3.83
CA ARG A 45 9.22 -8.60 5.09
C ARG A 45 8.80 -9.39 6.32
N TYR A 46 7.63 -10.05 6.25
CA TYR A 46 7.08 -10.84 7.36
C TYR A 46 7.54 -12.29 7.36
N ARG A 47 8.26 -12.75 6.32
CA ARG A 47 8.67 -14.15 6.14
C ARG A 47 7.49 -15.13 6.25
N ALA A 48 6.34 -14.72 5.72
CA ALA A 48 5.08 -15.44 5.84
C ALA A 48 4.42 -15.60 4.46
N THR A 49 3.94 -16.80 4.16
CA THR A 49 3.18 -17.05 2.92
C THR A 49 1.84 -16.34 3.00
N LEU A 50 1.62 -15.35 2.13
CA LEU A 50 0.34 -14.62 2.07
C LEU A 50 -0.61 -15.28 1.06
N PRO A 51 -1.94 -15.23 1.26
CA PRO A 51 -2.92 -15.71 0.27
C PRO A 51 -2.76 -15.02 -1.09
N ALA A 52 -3.22 -15.66 -2.16
CA ALA A 52 -3.23 -15.05 -3.50
C ALA A 52 -4.16 -13.82 -3.55
N ILE A 53 -3.93 -12.88 -4.48
CA ILE A 53 -4.66 -11.59 -4.52
C ILE A 53 -6.17 -11.78 -4.60
N GLU A 54 -6.62 -12.80 -5.34
CA GLU A 54 -8.03 -13.15 -5.56
C GLU A 54 -8.72 -13.62 -4.27
N GLN A 55 -7.93 -14.06 -3.29
CA GLN A 55 -8.40 -14.56 -2.00
C GLN A 55 -8.43 -13.45 -0.94
N LEU A 56 -7.74 -12.33 -1.15
CA LEU A 56 -7.67 -11.25 -0.18
C LEU A 56 -8.98 -10.44 -0.12
N THR A 57 -9.44 -10.21 1.11
CA THR A 57 -10.63 -9.42 1.42
C THR A 57 -10.33 -8.40 2.49
N LEU A 58 -10.99 -7.25 2.39
CA LEU A 58 -11.01 -6.25 3.43
C LEU A 58 -11.90 -6.67 4.58
N THR A 59 -11.56 -6.19 5.78
CA THR A 59 -12.47 -6.19 6.92
C THR A 59 -13.69 -5.30 6.60
N ASP A 60 -14.87 -5.72 7.05
CA ASP A 60 -16.13 -5.01 6.77
C ASP A 60 -16.27 -3.71 7.58
N ASP A 61 -17.19 -2.85 7.13
CA ASP A 61 -17.63 -1.63 7.83
C ASP A 61 -16.51 -0.66 8.22
N ASP A 62 -15.58 -0.40 7.29
CA ASP A 62 -14.38 0.44 7.53
C ASP A 62 -13.46 -0.12 8.63
N GLY A 63 -13.64 -1.38 9.04
CA GLY A 63 -12.73 -2.04 9.98
C GLY A 63 -11.34 -2.24 9.40
N PHE A 64 -10.35 -2.29 10.28
CA PHE A 64 -8.96 -2.53 9.90
C PHE A 64 -8.23 -3.39 10.94
N SER A 65 -7.53 -4.41 10.46
CA SER A 65 -6.70 -5.28 11.28
C SER A 65 -5.30 -5.44 10.69
N HIS A 66 -4.27 -5.28 11.53
CA HIS A 66 -2.89 -5.59 11.17
C HIS A 66 -2.66 -7.06 10.85
N GLU A 67 -3.52 -7.94 11.35
CA GLU A 67 -3.45 -9.38 11.12
C GLU A 67 -4.15 -9.81 9.83
N ASN A 68 -5.02 -8.95 9.27
CA ASN A 68 -5.66 -9.21 7.99
C ASN A 68 -4.70 -8.80 6.85
N PRO A 69 -4.18 -9.76 6.06
CA PRO A 69 -3.28 -9.44 4.96
C PRO A 69 -3.95 -8.61 3.86
N GLY A 70 -5.28 -8.71 3.70
CA GLY A 70 -6.03 -7.92 2.74
C GLY A 70 -6.03 -6.43 3.09
N ASP A 71 -6.30 -6.12 4.35
CA ASP A 71 -6.28 -4.74 4.87
C ASP A 71 -4.90 -4.10 4.71
N LEU A 72 -3.85 -4.82 5.10
CA LEU A 72 -2.48 -4.34 4.96
C LEU A 72 -2.12 -4.07 3.49
N ILE A 73 -2.38 -5.03 2.60
CA ILE A 73 -2.01 -4.91 1.18
C ILE A 73 -2.77 -3.75 0.53
N ALA A 74 -4.07 -3.60 0.81
CA ALA A 74 -4.86 -2.49 0.31
C ALA A 74 -4.37 -1.15 0.82
N LEU A 75 -4.08 -1.04 2.12
CA LEU A 75 -3.60 0.19 2.75
C LEU A 75 -2.27 0.66 2.16
N LEU A 76 -1.30 -0.25 1.98
CA LEU A 76 -0.01 0.05 1.38
C LEU A 76 -0.17 0.48 -0.07
N PHE A 77 -0.93 -0.28 -0.86
CA PHE A 77 -1.21 0.05 -2.25
C PHE A 77 -1.82 1.45 -2.37
N GLU A 78 -2.90 1.71 -1.63
CA GLU A 78 -3.62 2.97 -1.68
C GLU A 78 -2.76 4.15 -1.22
N THR A 79 -1.93 3.95 -0.19
CA THR A 79 -1.01 5.01 0.25
C THR A 79 0.03 5.35 -0.80
N VAL A 80 0.66 4.32 -1.39
CA VAL A 80 1.64 4.52 -2.48
C VAL A 80 0.98 5.23 -3.65
N VAL A 81 -0.25 4.84 -4.00
CA VAL A 81 -1.05 5.47 -5.07
C VAL A 81 -1.36 6.93 -4.81
N ARG A 82 -1.76 7.27 -3.59
CA ARG A 82 -2.17 8.64 -3.25
C ARG A 82 -1.00 9.59 -3.07
N ILE A 83 0.18 9.08 -2.73
CA ILE A 83 1.35 9.92 -2.42
C ILE A 83 2.32 10.00 -3.59
N ASN A 84 2.49 8.91 -4.33
CA ASN A 84 3.53 8.85 -5.33
C ASN A 84 3.07 9.49 -6.64
N GLY A 85 3.62 10.67 -6.94
CA GLY A 85 3.37 11.39 -8.18
C GLY A 85 4.26 10.96 -9.36
N ASN A 86 5.10 9.92 -9.18
CA ASN A 86 5.97 9.41 -10.23
C ASN A 86 5.24 8.36 -11.09
N VAL A 87 4.94 8.74 -12.33
CA VAL A 87 4.27 7.88 -13.33
C VAL A 87 5.07 6.61 -13.67
N ASP A 88 6.39 6.64 -13.48
CA ASP A 88 7.29 5.54 -13.83
C ASP A 88 7.57 4.57 -12.67
N LEU A 89 6.98 4.81 -11.50
CA LEU A 89 7.25 4.05 -10.28
C LEU A 89 7.11 2.53 -10.49
N TRP A 90 6.03 2.12 -11.13
CA TRP A 90 5.66 0.72 -11.31
C TRP A 90 6.44 0.01 -12.43
N TYR A 91 7.20 0.77 -13.22
CA TYR A 91 8.05 0.26 -14.30
C TYR A 91 9.52 0.22 -13.91
N THR A 92 9.91 1.00 -12.89
CA THR A 92 11.27 1.03 -12.39
C THR A 92 11.51 -0.20 -11.50
N PRO A 93 12.51 -1.05 -11.79
CA PRO A 93 12.80 -2.21 -10.96
C PRO A 93 13.54 -1.83 -9.67
N GLY A 94 13.32 -2.60 -8.59
CA GLY A 94 14.12 -2.55 -7.37
C GLY A 94 13.89 -1.33 -6.47
N ALA A 95 14.94 -0.93 -5.73
CA ALA A 95 14.85 0.05 -4.64
C ALA A 95 14.48 1.48 -5.09
N GLY A 96 14.68 1.82 -6.37
CA GLY A 96 14.25 3.10 -6.94
C GLY A 96 12.82 3.10 -7.48
N GLY A 97 12.15 1.95 -7.49
CA GLY A 97 10.81 1.77 -8.02
C GLY A 97 9.77 1.39 -6.96
N ALA A 98 8.66 0.80 -7.43
CA ALA A 98 7.53 0.46 -6.58
C ALA A 98 7.92 -0.42 -5.38
N GLU A 99 8.79 -1.40 -5.56
CA GLU A 99 9.25 -2.28 -4.47
C GLU A 99 9.91 -1.48 -3.33
N GLY A 100 10.81 -0.54 -3.68
CA GLY A 100 11.47 0.32 -2.71
C GLY A 100 10.50 1.25 -1.98
N GLU A 101 9.56 1.85 -2.71
CA GLU A 101 8.56 2.73 -2.11
C GLU A 101 7.59 1.95 -1.20
N ILE A 102 7.13 0.78 -1.63
CA ILE A 102 6.27 -0.10 -0.83
C ILE A 102 7.01 -0.55 0.42
N ASN A 103 8.28 -0.95 0.31
CA ASN A 103 9.07 -1.40 1.45
C ASN A 103 9.29 -0.27 2.46
N THR A 104 9.58 0.96 1.98
CA THR A 104 9.69 2.15 2.83
C THR A 104 8.35 2.47 3.50
N THR A 105 7.25 2.40 2.74
CA THR A 105 5.89 2.63 3.26
C THR A 105 5.51 1.59 4.32
N LEU A 106 5.88 0.32 4.11
CA LEU A 106 5.69 -0.75 5.08
C LEU A 106 6.54 -0.55 6.34
N ASN A 107 7.77 -0.04 6.20
CA ASN A 107 8.59 0.32 7.34
C ASN A 107 7.95 1.45 8.16
N ASN A 108 7.45 2.49 7.50
CA ASN A 108 6.73 3.60 8.12
C ASN A 108 5.42 3.17 8.77
N PHE A 109 4.69 2.24 8.15
CA PHE A 109 3.49 1.65 8.73
C PHE A 109 3.81 0.95 10.06
N THR A 110 4.93 0.24 10.13
CA THR A 110 5.31 -0.51 11.33
C THR A 110 6.02 0.34 12.39
N HIS A 111 6.82 1.33 12.00
CA HIS A 111 7.75 2.04 12.89
C HIS A 111 7.66 3.58 12.86
N GLY A 112 6.75 4.17 12.08
CA GLY A 112 6.64 5.62 11.97
C GLY A 112 7.76 6.28 11.14
N PRO A 113 7.85 7.62 11.13
CA PRO A 113 8.60 8.40 10.12
C PRO A 113 10.11 8.58 10.37
N SER A 114 10.75 7.81 11.26
CA SER A 114 12.11 8.09 11.73
C SER A 114 13.23 7.64 10.79
N SER A 115 14.29 8.45 10.72
CA SER A 115 15.52 8.18 9.97
C SER A 115 16.44 7.12 10.61
N MET A 116 16.22 6.75 11.88
CA MET A 116 17.01 5.75 12.62
C MET A 116 16.21 4.47 12.91
N GLY A 117 15.37 4.04 11.97
CA GLY A 117 14.62 2.79 12.06
C GLY A 117 13.23 2.89 12.71
N GLY A 118 12.92 4.01 13.38
CA GLY A 118 11.61 4.29 13.97
C GLY A 118 11.28 3.46 15.20
N SER A 119 10.16 3.80 15.84
CA SER A 119 9.62 3.07 16.97
C SER A 119 8.30 2.41 16.59
N PRO A 120 8.07 1.13 16.96
CA PRO A 120 6.76 0.51 16.80
C PRO A 120 5.61 1.31 17.41
N THR A 121 5.88 2.17 18.41
CA THR A 121 4.87 3.06 19.01
C THR A 121 4.44 4.20 18.09
N GLU A 122 5.23 4.53 17.06
CA GLU A 122 4.99 5.63 16.12
C GLU A 122 4.42 5.14 14.78
N GLY A 123 4.30 3.83 14.59
CA GLY A 123 3.60 3.24 13.44
C GLY A 123 2.08 3.43 13.51
N VAL A 124 1.37 2.92 12.50
CA VAL A 124 -0.10 2.98 12.44
C VAL A 124 -0.71 2.17 13.59
N LYS A 125 -1.73 2.75 14.25
CA LYS A 125 -2.45 2.13 15.39
C LYS A 125 -3.97 2.15 15.23
N ALA A 126 -4.46 2.66 14.12
CA ALA A 126 -5.88 2.75 13.85
C ALA A 126 -6.53 1.36 13.82
N THR A 127 -7.80 1.31 14.19
CA THR A 127 -8.67 0.13 14.05
C THR A 127 -9.68 0.31 12.92
N LYS A 128 -9.73 1.50 12.32
CA LYS A 128 -10.50 1.79 11.11
C LYS A 128 -9.58 2.01 9.92
N TYR A 129 -10.02 1.58 8.74
CA TYR A 129 -9.25 1.66 7.51
C TYR A 129 -9.03 3.11 7.08
N SER A 130 -10.07 3.92 7.11
CA SER A 130 -9.99 5.36 6.80
C SER A 130 -8.98 6.10 7.70
N GLU A 131 -8.98 5.81 9.01
CA GLU A 131 -8.04 6.38 9.98
C GLU A 131 -6.62 5.85 9.76
N ALA A 132 -6.46 4.56 9.45
CA ALA A 132 -5.17 3.95 9.14
C ALA A 132 -4.54 4.59 7.90
N LEU A 133 -5.33 4.84 6.86
CA LEU A 133 -4.91 5.51 5.64
C LEU A 133 -4.46 6.94 5.92
N GLN A 134 -5.23 7.71 6.68
CA GLN A 134 -4.87 9.07 7.04
C GLN A 134 -3.56 9.12 7.85
N GLN A 135 -3.41 8.23 8.83
CA GLN A 135 -2.18 8.11 9.63
C GLN A 135 -0.98 7.76 8.73
N LEU A 136 -1.10 6.74 7.90
CA LEU A 136 0.01 6.31 7.04
C LEU A 136 0.38 7.39 6.03
N ILE A 137 -0.61 8.07 5.43
CA ILE A 137 -0.35 9.18 4.53
C ILE A 137 0.40 10.31 5.26
N HIS A 138 -0.03 10.65 6.47
CA HIS A 138 0.64 11.67 7.28
C HIS A 138 2.09 11.29 7.59
N ILE A 139 2.32 10.04 8.00
CA ILE A 139 3.67 9.52 8.28
C ILE A 139 4.55 9.62 7.03
N VAL A 140 4.07 9.12 5.89
CA VAL A 140 4.84 9.09 4.65
C VAL A 140 5.12 10.50 4.12
N LYS A 141 4.18 11.44 4.21
CA LYS A 141 4.40 12.84 3.80
C LYS A 141 5.41 13.59 4.66
N ASN A 142 5.53 13.22 5.94
CA ASN A 142 6.42 13.87 6.89
C ASN A 142 7.71 13.09 7.16
N ARG A 143 7.95 11.98 6.45
CA ARG A 143 9.20 11.22 6.56
C ARG A 143 10.35 12.10 6.06
N ARG A 144 11.46 12.12 6.78
CA ARG A 144 12.67 12.83 6.33
C ARG A 144 13.31 12.04 5.18
N PRO A 145 13.76 12.69 4.09
CA PRO A 145 14.61 12.02 3.12
C PRO A 145 15.89 11.53 3.82
N PHE A 146 16.31 10.31 3.48
CA PHE A 146 17.58 9.75 3.94
C PHE A 146 18.76 10.52 3.37
#